data_AF-Q81DP8-F1
#
_entry.id   AF-Q81DP8-F1
#
_cell.length_a   1.000
_cell.length_b   1.000
_cell.length_c   1.000
_cell.angle_alpha   90.00
_cell.angle_beta   90.00
_cell.angle_gamma   90.00
#
_symmetry.space_group_name_H-M   'P 1'
#
loop_
_entity.id
_entity.type
_entity.pdbx_description
1 polymer ?
#
loop_
_entity_poly.entity_id
_entity_poly.type
_entity_poly.pdbx_seq_one_letter_code
_entity_poly.pdbx_strand_id
1 'polypeptide(L)'
;MLDSYPGHFLPNTEAPTEEEALIALLALGGYDPDNMDGKPLTMESAVEILRKDGSALASLEEETILNLKETYVNSVGLLGKYVPKVYNGDILFFRSTVIPDWFDPISPNTWLNYLDGQIVQHDIDCRHKDLCQPGPLTEIGQVLAKYLQNKKGVSRV
;
A
#
# COMPACT_ATOMS: atom_id res chain seq x y z
N MET A 1 1.98 11.89 -1.95
CA MET A 1 2.34 10.47 -2.05
C MET A 1 2.14 9.83 -0.69
N LEU A 2 1.50 8.66 -0.62
CA LEU A 2 1.25 7.95 0.63
C LEU A 2 2.25 6.79 0.73
N ASP A 3 3.18 6.88 1.67
CA ASP A 3 4.08 5.83 2.16
C ASP A 3 4.39 4.70 1.17
N SER A 4 4.92 5.06 0.01
CA SER A 4 5.20 4.14 -1.11
C SER A 4 6.62 4.34 -1.59
N TYR A 5 7.30 3.28 -1.99
CA TYR A 5 8.74 3.29 -2.30
C TYR A 5 9.01 2.67 -3.69
N PRO A 6 10.15 2.97 -4.34
CA PRO A 6 10.49 2.33 -5.61
C PRO A 6 10.58 0.81 -5.43
N GLY A 7 10.03 0.06 -6.40
CA GLY A 7 9.81 -1.39 -6.27
C GLY A 7 11.04 -2.16 -5.80
N HIS A 8 12.22 -1.88 -6.36
CA HIS A 8 13.48 -2.56 -6.02
C HIS A 8 14.02 -2.32 -4.59
N PHE A 9 13.36 -1.49 -3.77
CA PHE A 9 13.62 -1.37 -2.33
C PHE A 9 12.59 -2.13 -1.48
N LEU A 10 11.51 -2.61 -2.07
CA LEU A 10 10.50 -3.41 -1.38
C LEU A 10 10.97 -4.86 -1.26
N PRO A 11 10.63 -5.55 -0.15
CA PRO A 11 10.84 -6.99 -0.06
C PRO A 11 9.99 -7.72 -1.10
N ASN A 12 10.54 -8.78 -1.70
CA ASN A 12 9.88 -9.69 -2.64
C ASN A 12 9.12 -9.02 -3.80
N THR A 13 9.87 -8.51 -4.78
CA THR A 13 9.32 -7.95 -6.03
C THR A 13 9.05 -8.98 -7.13
N GLU A 14 9.29 -10.26 -6.86
CA GLU A 14 8.95 -11.33 -7.79
C GLU A 14 7.44 -11.53 -7.86
N ALA A 15 6.97 -12.21 -8.91
CA ALA A 15 5.55 -12.57 -8.98
C ALA A 15 5.22 -13.46 -7.76
N PRO A 16 4.18 -13.13 -6.99
CA PRO A 16 3.85 -13.89 -5.80
C PRO A 16 3.46 -15.32 -6.17
N THR A 17 3.83 -16.26 -5.31
CA THR A 17 3.32 -17.64 -5.36
C THR A 17 1.81 -17.65 -5.14
N GLU A 18 1.16 -18.77 -5.51
CA GLU A 18 -0.28 -18.94 -5.29
C GLU A 18 -0.64 -18.79 -3.80
N GLU A 19 0.18 -19.33 -2.91
CA GLU A 19 -0.03 -19.24 -1.45
C GLU A 19 0.09 -17.78 -0.95
N GLU A 20 1.11 -17.03 -1.38
CA GLU A 20 1.26 -15.61 -1.03
C GLU A 20 0.09 -14.77 -1.56
N ALA A 21 -0.43 -15.07 -2.74
CA ALA A 21 -1.59 -14.39 -3.30
C ALA A 21 -2.87 -14.66 -2.48
N LEU A 22 -3.05 -15.89 -1.98
CA LEU A 22 -4.18 -16.24 -1.10
C LEU A 22 -4.06 -15.59 0.28
N ILE A 23 -2.85 -15.51 0.84
CA ILE A 23 -2.59 -14.78 2.09
C ILE A 23 -2.93 -13.29 1.92
N ALA A 24 -2.50 -12.67 0.83
CA ALA A 24 -2.80 -11.27 0.55
C ALA A 24 -4.30 -11.03 0.36
N LEU A 25 -5.01 -11.95 -0.30
CA LEU A 25 -6.46 -11.90 -0.45
C LEU A 25 -7.19 -11.96 0.90
N LEU A 26 -6.75 -12.82 1.81
CA LEU A 26 -7.29 -12.89 3.17
C LEU A 26 -7.01 -11.60 3.93
N ALA A 27 -5.81 -11.01 3.77
CA ALA A 27 -5.47 -9.71 4.34
C ALA A 27 -6.38 -8.58 3.84
N LEU A 28 -6.69 -8.56 2.54
CA LEU A 28 -7.69 -7.64 1.96
C LEU A 28 -9.08 -7.84 2.58
N GLY A 29 -9.41 -9.09 2.94
CA GLY A 29 -10.62 -9.46 3.66
C GLY A 29 -10.65 -9.05 5.13
N GLY A 30 -9.57 -8.46 5.65
CA GLY A 30 -9.43 -8.03 7.04
C GLY A 30 -8.78 -9.05 7.97
N TYR A 31 -8.26 -10.16 7.45
CA TYR A 31 -7.53 -11.15 8.24
C TYR A 31 -6.09 -10.73 8.46
N ASP A 32 -5.55 -11.12 9.61
CA ASP A 32 -4.13 -10.94 9.87
C ASP A 32 -3.37 -12.19 9.38
N PRO A 33 -2.45 -12.06 8.41
CA PRO A 33 -1.59 -13.17 7.97
C PRO A 33 -0.84 -13.86 9.11
N ASP A 34 -0.48 -13.10 10.16
CA ASP A 34 0.25 -13.62 11.32
C ASP A 34 -0.60 -14.56 12.19
N ASN A 35 -1.93 -14.53 12.01
CA ASN A 35 -2.89 -15.39 12.71
C ASN A 35 -3.27 -16.64 11.90
N MET A 36 -2.54 -16.95 10.82
CA MET A 36 -2.79 -18.16 10.03
C MET A 36 -1.94 -19.32 10.59
N ASP A 37 -2.58 -20.45 10.89
CA ASP A 37 -1.98 -21.65 11.52
C ASP A 37 -0.83 -22.33 10.72
N GLY A 38 -0.28 -21.68 9.68
CA GLY A 38 0.75 -22.25 8.80
C GLY A 38 0.26 -23.44 7.97
N LYS A 39 -1.06 -23.63 7.86
CA LYS A 39 -1.66 -24.67 7.02
C LYS A 39 -1.60 -24.22 5.56
N PRO A 40 -1.30 -25.13 4.61
CA PRO A 40 -1.32 -24.80 3.19
C PRO A 40 -2.67 -24.22 2.78
N LEU A 41 -2.66 -23.00 2.26
CA LEU A 41 -3.86 -22.33 1.80
C LEU A 41 -4.24 -22.82 0.40
N THR A 42 -5.48 -23.25 0.26
CA THR A 42 -6.12 -23.43 -1.04
C THR A 42 -7.14 -22.31 -1.28
N MET A 43 -7.48 -22.07 -2.54
CA MET A 43 -8.53 -21.12 -2.89
C MET A 43 -9.86 -21.42 -2.17
N GLU A 44 -10.25 -22.69 -2.14
CA GLU A 44 -11.47 -23.14 -1.46
C GLU A 44 -11.43 -22.79 0.04
N SER A 45 -10.32 -23.08 0.72
CA SER A 45 -10.17 -22.76 2.15
C SER A 45 -10.14 -21.24 2.42
N ALA A 46 -9.52 -20.46 1.52
CA ALA A 46 -9.49 -19.00 1.65
C ALA A 46 -10.90 -18.40 1.48
N VAL A 47 -11.67 -18.88 0.50
CA VAL A 47 -13.07 -18.49 0.33
C VAL A 47 -13.90 -18.89 1.54
N GLU A 48 -13.73 -20.12 2.05
CA GLU A 48 -14.45 -20.59 3.22
C GLU A 48 -14.17 -19.71 4.45
N ILE A 49 -12.91 -19.37 4.69
CA ILE A 49 -12.51 -18.43 5.75
C ILE A 49 -13.21 -17.08 5.55
N LEU A 50 -13.08 -16.45 4.37
CA LEU A 50 -13.73 -15.17 4.07
C LEU A 50 -15.24 -15.21 4.37
N ARG A 51 -15.93 -16.28 3.97
CA ARG A 51 -17.37 -16.47 4.20
C ARG A 51 -17.72 -16.61 5.68
N LYS A 52 -16.97 -17.45 6.40
CA LYS A 52 -17.28 -17.84 7.77
C LYS A 52 -17.30 -16.66 8.73
N ASP A 53 -16.34 -15.73 8.62
CA ASP A 53 -16.26 -14.60 9.54
C ASP A 53 -16.89 -13.32 8.98
N GLY A 54 -17.68 -13.43 7.90
CA GLY A 54 -18.49 -12.33 7.38
C GLY A 54 -17.66 -11.14 6.86
N SER A 55 -16.49 -11.43 6.26
CA SER A 55 -15.65 -10.42 5.62
C SER A 55 -16.45 -9.54 4.65
N ALA A 56 -16.00 -8.31 4.39
CA ALA A 56 -16.56 -7.50 3.30
C ALA A 56 -16.45 -8.21 1.93
N LEU A 57 -15.49 -9.12 1.76
CA LEU A 57 -15.35 -9.95 0.57
C LEU A 57 -16.28 -11.18 0.58
N ALA A 58 -16.88 -11.51 1.73
CA ALA A 58 -17.77 -12.65 1.94
C ALA A 58 -19.11 -12.55 1.22
N SER A 59 -19.41 -11.42 0.56
CA SER A 59 -20.61 -11.26 -0.27
C SER A 59 -20.33 -11.36 -1.76
N LEU A 60 -19.05 -11.38 -2.17
CA LEU A 60 -18.66 -11.41 -3.59
C LEU A 60 -18.86 -12.79 -4.19
N GLU A 61 -19.03 -12.92 -5.50
CA GLU A 61 -19.05 -14.22 -6.17
C GLU A 61 -17.64 -14.83 -6.20
N GLU A 62 -17.52 -16.16 -6.28
CA GLU A 62 -16.23 -16.84 -6.31
C GLU A 62 -15.34 -16.36 -7.48
N GLU A 63 -15.94 -16.14 -8.65
CA GLU A 63 -15.25 -15.56 -9.81
C GLU A 63 -14.69 -14.16 -9.51
N THR A 64 -15.40 -13.35 -8.72
CA THR A 64 -14.89 -12.03 -8.32
C THR A 64 -13.70 -12.15 -7.39
N ILE A 65 -13.71 -13.12 -6.46
CA ILE A 65 -12.59 -13.38 -5.55
C ILE A 65 -11.36 -13.86 -6.34
N LEU A 66 -11.57 -14.72 -7.35
CA LEU A 66 -10.51 -15.14 -8.27
C LEU A 66 -9.91 -13.95 -9.04
N ASN A 67 -10.75 -13.09 -9.60
CA ASN A 67 -10.31 -11.90 -10.32
C ASN A 67 -9.54 -10.91 -9.41
N LEU A 68 -9.91 -10.81 -8.12
CA LEU A 68 -9.14 -10.03 -7.15
C LEU A 68 -7.73 -10.61 -6.94
N LYS A 69 -7.63 -11.94 -6.79
CA LYS A 69 -6.33 -12.63 -6.67
C LYS A 69 -5.47 -12.38 -7.92
N GLU A 70 -6.03 -12.59 -9.12
CA GLU A 70 -5.31 -12.38 -10.38
C GLU A 70 -4.86 -10.92 -10.55
N THR A 71 -5.71 -9.97 -10.17
CA THR A 71 -5.38 -8.54 -10.19
C THR A 71 -4.23 -8.22 -9.25
N TYR A 72 -4.23 -8.81 -8.06
CA TYR A 72 -3.15 -8.66 -7.09
C TYR A 72 -1.81 -9.19 -7.64
N VAL A 73 -1.80 -10.44 -8.12
CA VAL A 73 -0.61 -11.07 -8.72
C VAL A 73 -0.05 -10.21 -9.86
N ASN A 74 -0.93 -9.73 -10.75
CA ASN A 74 -0.53 -8.86 -11.85
C ASN A 74 0.04 -7.52 -11.35
N SER A 75 -0.57 -6.91 -10.34
CA SER A 75 -0.12 -5.62 -9.78
C SER A 75 1.26 -5.72 -9.14
N VAL A 76 1.52 -6.79 -8.38
CA VAL A 76 2.85 -7.05 -7.80
C VAL A 76 3.88 -7.31 -8.90
N GLY A 77 3.53 -8.11 -9.90
CA GLY A 77 4.41 -8.38 -11.04
C GLY A 77 4.75 -7.12 -11.86
N LEU A 78 3.82 -6.16 -11.98
CA LEU A 78 4.09 -4.86 -12.59
C LEU A 78 4.98 -3.98 -11.70
N LEU A 79 4.70 -3.93 -10.40
CA LEU A 79 5.47 -3.16 -9.43
C LEU A 79 6.96 -3.58 -9.42
N GLY A 80 7.24 -4.88 -9.48
CA GLY A 80 8.61 -5.39 -9.50
C GLY A 80 9.39 -5.12 -10.77
N LYS A 81 8.71 -4.98 -11.92
CA LYS A 81 9.34 -4.71 -13.22
C LYS A 81 9.41 -3.22 -13.56
N TYR A 82 8.66 -2.39 -12.86
CA TYR A 82 8.58 -0.97 -13.17
C TYR A 82 9.85 -0.23 -12.75
N VAL A 83 10.42 0.51 -13.71
CA VAL A 83 11.54 1.43 -13.46
C VAL A 83 11.00 2.87 -13.55
N PRO A 84 10.95 3.62 -12.45
CA PRO A 84 10.47 4.99 -12.47
C PRO A 84 11.30 5.89 -13.38
N LYS A 85 10.63 6.81 -14.08
CA LYS A 85 11.29 7.92 -14.77
C LYS A 85 11.48 9.09 -13.81
N VAL A 86 12.43 9.98 -14.12
CA VAL A 86 12.61 11.22 -13.36
C VAL A 86 11.35 12.09 -13.45
N TYR A 87 10.84 12.50 -12.30
CA TYR A 87 9.78 13.49 -12.17
C TYR A 87 10.37 14.86 -11.84
N ASN A 88 9.98 15.89 -12.59
CA ASN A 88 10.45 17.27 -12.37
C ASN A 88 9.47 18.02 -11.48
N GLY A 89 9.75 18.07 -10.17
CA GLY A 89 8.88 18.70 -9.18
C GLY A 89 9.09 18.15 -7.77
N ASP A 90 8.39 18.74 -6.80
CA ASP A 90 8.46 18.30 -5.41
C ASP A 90 7.50 17.15 -5.12
N ILE A 91 7.85 16.29 -4.17
CA ILE A 91 6.94 15.29 -3.58
C ILE A 91 6.51 15.77 -2.19
N LEU A 92 5.21 15.86 -1.95
CA LEU A 92 4.65 15.87 -0.60
C LEU A 92 4.42 14.41 -0.16
N PHE A 93 5.24 13.93 0.77
CA PHE A 93 5.28 12.52 1.19
C PHE A 93 4.67 12.36 2.57
N PHE A 94 3.70 11.45 2.72
CA PHE A 94 3.09 11.11 4.00
C PHE A 94 3.59 9.73 4.42
N ARG A 95 4.41 9.66 5.48
CA ARG A 95 5.06 8.44 5.96
C ARG A 95 4.28 7.88 7.15
N SER A 96 3.97 6.59 7.13
CA SER A 96 3.43 5.91 8.31
C SER A 96 4.56 5.63 9.31
N THR A 97 4.31 5.79 10.61
CA THR A 97 5.36 5.62 11.64
C THR A 97 5.24 4.35 12.45
N VAL A 98 4.09 3.67 12.42
CA VAL A 98 3.90 2.38 13.10
C VAL A 98 4.29 1.27 12.14
N ILE A 99 5.52 0.77 12.29
CA ILE A 99 6.13 -0.23 11.42
C ILE A 99 6.16 -1.59 12.16
N PRO A 100 5.75 -2.70 11.52
CA PRO A 100 5.88 -4.03 12.10
C PRO A 100 7.35 -4.42 12.34
N ASP A 101 7.62 -5.19 13.39
CA ASP A 101 8.99 -5.60 13.76
C ASP A 101 9.73 -6.41 12.67
N TRP A 102 8.99 -7.06 11.78
CA TRP A 102 9.54 -7.84 10.67
C TRP A 102 9.90 -7.01 9.43
N PHE A 103 9.56 -5.72 9.40
CA PHE A 103 9.78 -4.85 8.24
C PHE A 103 10.90 -3.85 8.49
N ASP A 104 11.94 -3.90 7.66
CA ASP A 104 13.02 -2.92 7.67
C ASP A 104 12.51 -1.57 7.12
N PRO A 105 12.56 -0.47 7.90
CA PRO A 105 12.06 0.82 7.45
C PRO A 105 12.77 1.32 6.19
N ILE A 106 12.00 1.70 5.17
CA ILE A 106 12.51 2.28 3.93
C ILE A 106 12.48 3.81 4.05
N SER A 107 13.60 4.46 3.73
CA SER A 107 13.66 5.93 3.75
C SER A 107 12.99 6.52 2.51
N PRO A 108 12.16 7.56 2.63
CA PRO A 108 11.60 8.26 1.46
C PRO A 108 12.67 8.85 0.52
N ASN A 109 13.89 9.05 1.02
CA ASN A 109 15.03 9.51 0.23
C ASN A 109 15.42 8.54 -0.90
N THR A 110 14.92 7.30 -0.90
CA THR A 110 15.07 6.38 -2.05
C THR A 110 14.48 6.96 -3.34
N TRP A 111 13.54 7.90 -3.25
CA TRP A 111 12.97 8.60 -4.41
C TRP A 111 13.88 9.67 -5.01
N LEU A 112 14.93 10.13 -4.31
CA LEU A 112 15.78 11.23 -4.80
C LEU A 112 16.47 10.91 -6.13
N ASN A 113 16.73 9.64 -6.43
CA ASN A 113 17.28 9.21 -7.73
C ASN A 113 16.28 9.38 -8.91
N TYR A 114 15.00 9.57 -8.61
CA TYR A 114 13.91 9.67 -9.57
C TYR A 114 13.20 11.03 -9.49
N LEU A 115 13.82 12.01 -8.84
CA LEU A 115 13.22 13.30 -8.54
C LEU A 115 14.17 14.45 -8.88
N ASP A 116 13.70 15.39 -9.69
CA ASP A 116 14.31 16.71 -9.87
C ASP A 116 13.49 17.74 -9.08
N GLY A 117 13.67 17.72 -7.76
CA GLY A 117 12.91 18.51 -6.80
C GLY A 117 13.15 18.05 -5.36
N GLN A 118 12.31 18.50 -4.43
CA GLN A 118 12.47 18.19 -3.00
C GLN A 118 11.40 17.23 -2.48
N ILE A 119 11.75 16.47 -1.45
CA ILE A 119 10.79 15.68 -0.69
C ILE A 119 10.40 16.47 0.56
N VAL A 120 9.12 16.80 0.68
CA VAL A 120 8.52 17.37 1.89
C VAL A 120 7.79 16.25 2.62
N GLN A 121 8.44 15.71 3.65
CA GLN A 121 7.91 14.59 4.44
C GLN A 121 7.01 15.06 5.59
N HIS A 122 5.91 14.35 5.80
CA HIS A 122 5.03 14.44 6.95
C HIS A 122 4.83 13.05 7.52
N ASP A 123 5.04 12.90 8.83
CA ASP A 123 4.86 11.64 9.53
C ASP A 123 3.44 11.54 10.07
N ILE A 124 2.80 10.39 9.89
CA ILE A 124 1.44 10.10 10.35
C ILE A 124 1.50 8.90 11.30
N ASP A 125 0.99 9.07 12.53
CA ASP A 125 1.02 8.06 13.58
C ASP A 125 -0.01 6.94 13.37
N CYS A 126 0.27 6.10 12.38
CA CYS A 126 -0.53 4.95 12.03
C CYS A 126 0.32 3.89 11.32
N ARG A 127 -0.27 2.72 11.06
CA ARG A 127 0.32 1.71 10.17
C ARG A 127 0.05 2.10 8.71
N HIS A 128 0.90 1.65 7.78
CA HIS A 128 0.72 1.84 6.35
C HIS A 128 -0.71 1.55 5.86
N LYS A 129 -1.25 0.38 6.23
CA LYS A 129 -2.61 -0.07 5.85
C LYS A 129 -3.73 0.84 6.38
N ASP A 130 -3.44 1.63 7.42
CA ASP A 130 -4.40 2.48 8.10
C ASP A 130 -4.37 3.95 7.58
N LEU A 131 -3.45 4.31 6.68
CA LEU A 131 -3.31 5.68 6.12
C LEU A 131 -4.58 6.23 5.43
N CYS A 132 -5.42 5.32 4.93
CA CYS A 132 -6.69 5.66 4.28
C CYS A 132 -7.89 5.61 5.23
N GLN A 133 -7.69 5.43 6.53
CA GLN A 133 -8.76 5.49 7.52
C GLN A 133 -9.18 6.94 7.80
N PRO A 134 -10.41 7.18 8.32
CA PRO A 134 -10.92 8.54 8.52
C PRO A 134 -10.01 9.47 9.33
N GLY A 135 -9.33 8.95 10.35
CA GLY A 135 -8.39 9.71 11.19
C GLY A 135 -7.18 10.24 10.39
N PRO A 136 -6.29 9.35 9.91
CA PRO A 136 -5.16 9.73 9.06
C PRO A 136 -5.52 10.60 7.85
N LEU A 137 -6.63 10.31 7.15
CA LEU A 137 -7.07 11.13 6.02
C LEU A 137 -7.47 12.56 6.42
N THR A 138 -8.00 12.74 7.62
CA THR A 138 -8.32 14.09 8.14
C THR A 138 -7.03 14.90 8.32
N GLU A 139 -6.00 14.30 8.91
CA GLU A 139 -4.70 14.95 9.10
C GLU A 139 -4.01 15.26 7.76
N ILE A 140 -3.92 14.26 6.88
CA ILE A 140 -3.35 14.40 5.53
C ILE A 140 -4.08 15.49 4.75
N GLY A 141 -5.42 15.51 4.82
CA GLY A 141 -6.25 16.52 4.16
C GLY A 141 -5.98 17.95 4.63
N GLN A 142 -5.77 18.15 5.94
CA GLN A 142 -5.42 19.46 6.49
C GLN A 142 -4.05 19.95 6.01
N VAL A 143 -3.06 19.06 5.95
CA VAL A 143 -1.72 19.37 5.43
C VAL A 143 -1.80 19.72 3.95
N LEU A 144 -2.50 18.91 3.15
CA LEU A 144 -2.71 19.15 1.72
C LEU A 144 -3.38 20.49 1.46
N ALA A 145 -4.45 20.81 2.20
CA ALA A 145 -5.18 22.07 2.04
C ALA A 145 -4.27 23.29 2.29
N LYS A 146 -3.48 23.27 3.38
CA LYS A 146 -2.52 24.32 3.70
C LYS A 146 -1.43 24.44 2.62
N TYR A 147 -0.87 23.31 2.19
CA TYR A 147 0.16 23.28 1.14
C TYR A 147 -0.34 23.92 -0.17
N LEU A 148 -1.56 23.56 -0.60
CA LEU A 148 -2.16 24.09 -1.82
C LEU A 148 -2.54 25.57 -1.72
N GLN A 149 -2.98 26.05 -0.55
CA GLN A 149 -3.22 27.48 -0.33
C GLN A 149 -1.93 28.28 -0.45
N ASN A 150 -0.84 27.79 0.15
CA ASN A 150 0.47 28.45 0.08
C ASN A 150 1.02 28.49 -1.36
N LYS A 151 0.86 27.43 -2.16
CA LYS A 151 1.28 27.46 -3.57
C LYS A 151 0.43 28.40 -4.43
N LYS A 152 -0.87 28.54 -4.16
CA LYS A 152 -1.73 29.52 -4.87
C LYS A 152 -1.39 30.97 -4.54
N GLY A 153 -0.89 31.24 -3.33
CA GLY A 153 -0.44 32.58 -2.93
C GLY A 153 0.83 33.08 -3.63
N VAL A 154 1.58 32.21 -4.31
CA VAL A 154 2.84 32.54 -5.00
C VAL A 154 2.62 32.92 -6.48
N SER A 155 1.41 32.73 -7.02
CA SER A 155 1.05 33.20 -8.36
C SER A 155 0.36 34.58 -8.32
N ARG A 156 1.13 35.63 -8.03
CA ARG A 156 0.83 37.00 -8.47
C ARG A 156 2.14 37.72 -8.82
N VAL A 157 2.52 37.63 -10.09
CA VAL A 157 3.30 38.66 -10.80
C VAL A 157 2.56 38.94 -12.11
#